data_AF-A0A1Q3EM43-F1
#
_entry.id   AF-A0A1Q3EM43-F1
#
_cell.length_a   1.000
_cell.length_b   1.000
_cell.length_c   1.000
_cell.angle_alpha   90.00
_cell.angle_beta   90.00
_cell.angle_gamma   90.00
#
_symmetry.space_group_name_H-M   'P 1'
#
loop_
_entity.id
_entity.type
_entity.pdbx_description
1 polymer ?
#
loop_
_entity_poly.entity_id
_entity_poly.type
_entity_poly.pdbx_seq_one_letter_code
_entity_poly.pdbx_strand_id
1 'polypeptide(L)'
;MTYVITHNRDTSDCFQAMCGVLMGDPSSPTLWNIFLSTFDFIHDPNDLDLLGAVISHLKYADDIALISCSTHGLQSHLRGFKLYCHSNNLTISAGKSWVMVFGHLPSLLPILFLGGEALSFRHSVCYVGAHLQSTHRHLLAAHFTVKRDSTFTAAGGIAGCDLLIGHQRLNPPIAKQLYPALVDCHHINGCEIAIDTNAHLLSMLKQIQLLFLCRMLGLSRCSILAPLFTVTGIMPIHTRRVILALCYLIYLLKLGPEHYTYLALQENFNL
;
A
#
# COMPACT_ATOMS: atom_id res chain seq x y z
N MET A 1 19.00 8.40 -29.38
CA MET A 1 17.71 7.74 -29.66
C MET A 1 16.68 8.83 -29.83
N THR A 2 15.85 8.77 -30.88
CA THR A 2 14.80 9.74 -31.16
C THR A 2 13.43 9.15 -30.82
N TYR A 3 12.52 9.97 -30.32
CA TYR A 3 11.25 9.57 -29.73
C TYR A 3 10.09 10.33 -30.37
N VAL A 4 8.93 9.70 -30.32
CA VAL A 4 7.64 10.25 -30.71
C VAL A 4 6.64 9.84 -29.64
N ILE A 5 5.92 10.79 -29.05
CA ILE A 5 4.90 10.52 -28.04
C ILE A 5 3.52 10.65 -28.70
N THR A 6 2.61 9.73 -28.40
CA THR A 6 1.20 9.85 -28.78
C THR A 6 0.32 9.87 -27.54
N HIS A 7 -0.52 10.88 -27.41
CA HIS A 7 -1.46 11.04 -26.30
C HIS A 7 -2.81 11.54 -26.84
N ASN A 8 -3.91 10.86 -26.49
CA ASN A 8 -5.27 11.21 -26.94
C ASN A 8 -5.43 11.44 -28.46
N ARG A 9 -4.73 10.63 -29.28
CA ARG A 9 -4.65 10.70 -30.76
C ARG A 9 -3.80 11.83 -31.35
N ASP A 10 -3.22 12.68 -30.52
CA ASP A 10 -2.23 13.66 -30.97
C ASP A 10 -0.83 13.04 -30.87
N THR A 11 -0.03 13.23 -31.91
CA THR A 11 1.34 12.71 -32.00
C THR A 11 2.31 13.88 -32.05
N SER A 12 3.34 13.84 -31.20
CA SER A 12 4.38 14.86 -31.18
C SER A 12 5.28 14.76 -32.41
N ASP A 13 5.99 15.84 -32.73
CA ASP A 13 7.16 15.75 -33.59
C ASP A 13 8.23 14.84 -32.96
N CYS A 14 9.16 14.40 -33.79
CA CYS A 14 10.32 13.61 -33.39
C CYS A 14 11.25 14.47 -32.51
N PHE A 15 11.60 13.99 -31.32
CA PHE A 15 12.50 14.70 -30.40
C PHE A 15 13.54 13.76 -29.78
N GLN A 16 14.59 14.32 -29.18
CA GLN A 16 15.57 13.54 -28.42
C GLN A 16 15.32 13.73 -26.92
N ALA A 17 15.31 12.64 -26.16
CA ALA A 17 15.26 12.71 -24.70
C ALA A 17 16.63 13.14 -24.19
N MET A 18 16.70 14.33 -23.59
CA MET A 18 17.94 14.91 -23.06
C MET A 18 18.21 14.48 -21.61
N CYS A 19 17.16 14.10 -20.87
CA CYS A 19 17.23 13.68 -19.47
C CYS A 19 16.10 12.71 -19.13
N GLY A 20 16.32 11.85 -18.13
CA GLY A 20 15.33 10.91 -17.61
C GLY A 20 15.55 9.47 -18.07
N VAL A 21 14.98 8.54 -17.32
CA VAL A 21 14.91 7.12 -17.68
C VAL A 21 13.64 6.85 -18.49
N LEU A 22 13.67 5.85 -19.37
CA LEU A 22 12.57 5.58 -20.30
C LEU A 22 11.46 4.77 -19.62
N MET A 23 10.25 5.33 -19.55
CA MET A 23 9.08 4.60 -19.07
C MET A 23 8.80 3.38 -19.96
N GLY A 24 8.67 2.21 -19.34
CA GLY A 24 8.46 0.93 -20.05
C GLY A 24 9.74 0.21 -20.46
N ASP A 25 10.91 0.83 -20.32
CA ASP A 25 12.18 0.13 -20.52
C ASP A 25 12.52 -0.75 -19.30
N PRO A 26 12.88 -2.04 -19.50
CA PRO A 26 13.15 -2.97 -18.40
C PRO A 26 14.29 -2.54 -17.46
N SER A 27 15.26 -1.76 -17.93
CA SER A 27 16.42 -1.32 -17.14
C SER A 27 16.16 -0.06 -16.32
N SER A 28 15.17 0.74 -16.72
CA SER A 28 14.89 2.05 -16.11
C SER A 28 14.59 2.00 -14.61
N PRO A 29 13.82 1.03 -14.07
CA PRO A 29 13.63 0.92 -12.63
C PRO A 29 14.93 0.70 -11.85
N THR A 30 15.84 -0.12 -12.38
CA THR A 30 17.14 -0.39 -11.75
C THR A 30 18.02 0.85 -11.80
N LEU A 31 18.07 1.56 -12.93
CA LEU A 31 18.83 2.80 -13.05
C LEU A 31 18.32 3.86 -12.07
N TRP A 32 17.00 3.98 -11.90
CA TRP A 32 16.39 4.85 -10.90
C TRP A 32 16.82 4.48 -9.48
N ASN A 33 16.77 3.19 -9.13
CA ASN A 33 17.19 2.72 -7.81
C ASN A 33 18.69 2.97 -7.54
N ILE A 34 19.56 2.80 -8.55
CA ILE A 34 21.00 3.10 -8.44
C ILE A 34 21.19 4.59 -8.20
N PHE A 35 20.52 5.45 -8.96
CA PHE A 35 20.57 6.89 -8.79
C PHE A 35 20.15 7.30 -7.35
N LEU A 36 19.00 6.80 -6.89
CA LEU A 36 18.44 7.10 -5.58
C LEU A 36 19.16 6.39 -4.41
N SER A 37 20.05 5.44 -4.68
CA SER A 37 20.84 4.76 -3.65
C SER A 37 21.76 5.72 -2.89
N THR A 38 22.17 6.80 -3.54
CA THR A 38 23.01 7.88 -2.98
C THR A 38 22.25 8.86 -2.11
N PHE A 39 20.91 8.78 -2.10
CA PHE A 39 20.09 9.65 -1.29
C PHE A 39 20.11 9.20 0.17
N ASP A 40 20.70 10.04 1.01
CA ASP A 40 20.79 9.86 2.46
C ASP A 40 20.86 11.21 3.18
N PHE A 41 20.66 11.19 4.50
CA PHE A 41 20.71 12.37 5.36
C PHE A 41 21.79 12.27 6.42
N ILE A 42 22.18 13.44 6.94
CA ILE A 42 22.86 13.49 8.23
C ILE A 42 21.84 13.04 9.28
N HIS A 43 22.20 12.04 10.08
CA HIS A 43 21.37 11.54 11.17
C HIS A 43 21.03 12.65 12.16
N ASP A 44 19.75 12.78 12.50
CA ASP A 44 19.28 13.59 13.64
C ASP A 44 19.18 12.68 14.88
N PRO A 45 19.50 13.17 16.09
CA PRO A 45 19.36 12.39 17.32
C PRO A 45 17.94 11.88 17.60
N ASN A 46 16.92 12.43 16.93
CA ASN A 46 15.52 12.02 17.05
C ASN A 46 15.05 11.19 15.85
N ASP A 47 15.95 10.65 15.04
CA ASP A 47 15.61 9.66 14.02
C ASP A 47 15.16 8.35 14.67
N LEU A 48 14.42 7.54 13.92
CA LEU A 48 13.90 6.28 14.45
C LEU A 48 15.05 5.28 14.57
N ASP A 49 15.31 4.78 15.78
CA ASP A 49 16.27 3.70 15.99
C ASP A 49 15.56 2.35 15.95
N LEU A 50 16.06 1.45 15.11
CA LEU A 50 15.55 0.09 14.97
C LEU A 50 16.67 -0.88 15.35
N LEU A 51 16.85 -1.08 16.65
CA LEU A 51 17.92 -1.91 17.24
C LEU A 51 19.32 -1.53 16.74
N GLY A 52 19.65 -0.23 16.78
CA GLY A 52 20.93 0.31 16.30
C GLY A 52 20.94 0.70 14.82
N ALA A 53 19.90 0.37 14.06
CA ALA A 53 19.75 0.82 12.68
C ALA A 53 18.91 2.10 12.64
N VAL A 54 19.55 3.24 12.35
CA VAL A 54 18.87 4.54 12.26
C VAL A 54 18.09 4.66 10.95
N ILE A 55 16.79 4.88 11.05
CA ILE A 55 15.85 5.04 9.93
C ILE A 55 15.34 6.47 9.88
N SER A 56 15.76 7.20 8.85
CA SER A 56 15.30 8.57 8.56
C SER A 56 14.31 8.63 7.40
N HIS A 57 14.26 7.61 6.55
CA HIS A 57 13.42 7.61 5.36
C HIS A 57 13.16 6.22 4.78
N LEU A 58 12.08 6.09 4.01
CA LEU A 58 11.74 4.93 3.19
C LEU A 58 11.60 5.36 1.74
N LYS A 59 12.07 4.53 0.80
CA LYS A 59 12.12 4.83 -0.63
C LYS A 59 11.39 3.75 -1.42
N TYR A 60 10.39 4.14 -2.19
CA TYR A 60 9.76 3.25 -3.17
C TYR A 60 9.49 4.01 -4.46
N ALA A 61 10.31 3.75 -5.49
CA ALA A 61 10.31 4.56 -6.71
C ALA A 61 10.45 6.07 -6.38
N ASP A 62 9.50 6.91 -6.79
CA ASP A 62 9.43 8.34 -6.50
C ASP A 62 8.67 8.67 -5.19
N ASP A 63 7.94 7.70 -4.62
CA ASP A 63 7.29 7.83 -3.32
C ASP A 63 8.32 7.66 -2.20
N ILE A 64 8.67 8.78 -1.56
CA ILE A 64 9.62 8.84 -0.43
C ILE A 64 8.88 9.27 0.83
N ALA A 65 9.00 8.49 1.89
CA ALA A 65 8.52 8.85 3.22
C ALA A 65 9.70 9.28 4.10
N LEU A 66 9.65 10.47 4.68
CA LEU A 66 10.63 10.96 5.66
C LEU A 66 10.08 10.77 7.08
N ILE A 67 10.93 10.34 8.01
CA ILE A 67 10.51 9.89 9.35
C ILE A 67 11.41 10.55 10.39
N SER A 68 10.81 11.16 11.40
CA SER A 68 11.52 11.64 12.60
C SER A 68 10.57 11.67 13.78
N CYS A 69 11.10 11.46 14.99
CA CYS A 69 10.39 11.57 16.25
C CYS A 69 10.28 13.02 16.76
N SER A 70 10.86 14.00 16.03
CA SER A 70 10.74 15.41 16.36
C SER A 70 10.38 16.27 15.16
N THR A 71 9.69 17.38 15.41
CA THR A 71 9.40 18.39 14.38
C THR A 71 10.68 19.00 13.80
N HIS A 72 11.69 19.22 14.65
CA HIS A 72 12.97 19.77 14.21
C HIS A 72 13.71 18.81 13.27
N GLY A 73 13.82 17.54 13.65
CA GLY A 73 14.46 16.49 12.84
C GLY A 73 13.75 16.32 11.49
N LEU A 74 12.41 16.24 11.50
CA LEU A 74 11.64 16.15 10.26
C LEU A 74 11.86 17.38 9.35
N GLN A 75 11.90 18.59 9.91
CA GLN A 75 12.19 19.79 9.14
C GLN A 75 13.63 19.80 8.59
N SER A 76 14.58 19.22 9.33
CA SER A 76 15.96 19.03 8.88
C SER A 76 16.01 18.09 7.67
N HIS A 77 15.36 16.93 7.73
CA HIS A 77 15.27 16.00 6.59
C HIS A 77 14.57 16.63 5.39
N LEU A 78 13.49 17.40 5.58
CA LEU A 78 12.81 18.12 4.49
C LEU A 78 13.75 19.10 3.78
N ARG A 79 14.62 19.80 4.52
CA ARG A 79 15.66 20.68 3.94
C ARG A 79 16.72 19.86 3.21
N GLY A 80 17.19 18.77 3.82
CA GLY A 80 18.12 17.84 3.18
C GLY A 80 17.58 17.29 1.87
N PHE A 81 16.29 16.95 1.82
CA PHE A 81 15.65 16.41 0.63
C PHE A 81 15.59 17.46 -0.47
N LYS A 82 15.24 18.70 -0.11
CA LYS A 82 15.32 19.84 -1.03
C LYS A 82 16.70 20.03 -1.62
N LEU A 83 17.74 19.97 -0.79
CA LEU A 83 19.12 20.11 -1.25
C LEU A 83 19.52 18.96 -2.17
N TYR A 84 19.21 17.71 -1.80
CA TYR A 84 19.48 16.55 -2.64
C TYR A 84 18.80 16.67 -4.01
N CYS A 85 17.51 17.02 -4.03
CA CYS A 85 16.79 17.21 -5.29
C CYS A 85 17.42 18.33 -6.12
N HIS A 86 17.75 19.46 -5.51
CA HIS A 86 18.40 20.58 -6.21
C HIS A 86 19.75 20.18 -6.82
N SER A 87 20.61 19.54 -6.04
CA SER A 87 21.94 19.08 -6.49
C SER A 87 21.87 18.05 -7.61
N ASN A 88 20.79 17.26 -7.67
CA ASN A 88 20.59 16.21 -8.66
C ASN A 88 19.57 16.59 -9.76
N ASN A 89 19.23 17.87 -9.90
CA ASN A 89 18.27 18.37 -10.90
C ASN A 89 16.89 17.67 -10.87
N LEU A 90 16.43 17.28 -9.69
CA LEU A 90 15.08 16.76 -9.46
C LEU A 90 14.14 17.90 -9.07
N THR A 91 12.90 17.83 -9.56
CA THR A 91 11.83 18.76 -9.19
C THR A 91 10.96 18.15 -8.10
N ILE A 92 10.76 18.90 -7.01
CA ILE A 92 9.92 18.45 -5.89
C ILE A 92 8.47 18.84 -6.13
N SER A 93 7.56 17.90 -5.89
CA SER A 93 6.11 18.13 -5.94
C SER A 93 5.56 18.47 -4.55
N ALA A 94 5.94 19.62 -3.98
CA ALA A 94 5.58 19.98 -2.60
C ALA A 94 4.06 20.02 -2.37
N GLY A 95 3.27 20.51 -3.34
CA GLY A 95 1.80 20.47 -3.30
C GLY A 95 1.16 19.07 -3.28
N LYS A 96 1.92 18.01 -3.64
CA LYS A 96 1.47 16.60 -3.49
C LYS A 96 1.95 15.98 -2.18
N SER A 97 2.93 16.58 -1.53
CA SER A 97 3.50 16.11 -0.26
C SER A 97 2.59 16.46 0.92
N TRP A 98 2.67 15.65 1.97
CA TRP A 98 1.86 15.79 3.17
C TRP A 98 2.62 15.29 4.38
N VAL A 99 2.15 15.66 5.57
CA VAL A 99 2.67 15.20 6.85
C VAL A 99 1.60 14.40 7.58
N MET A 100 1.99 13.26 8.14
CA MET A 100 1.14 12.46 9.02
C MET A 100 1.85 12.30 10.36
N VAL A 101 1.13 12.58 11.44
CA VAL A 101 1.65 12.48 12.81
C VAL A 101 1.09 11.22 13.45
N PHE A 102 1.96 10.45 14.10
CA PHE A 102 1.62 9.25 14.86
C PHE A 102 1.74 9.54 16.37
N GLY A 103 0.94 8.86 17.18
CA GLY A 103 0.94 9.04 18.63
C GLY A 103 0.06 10.19 19.11
N HIS A 104 0.45 10.80 20.23
CA HIS A 104 -0.32 11.91 20.81
C HIS A 104 -0.23 13.15 19.94
N LEU A 105 -1.37 13.62 19.45
CA LEU A 105 -1.43 14.83 18.63
C LEU A 105 -1.19 16.06 19.52
N PRO A 106 -0.28 16.97 19.13
CA PRO A 106 -0.10 18.22 19.86
C PRO A 106 -1.36 19.10 19.70
N SER A 107 -1.61 19.96 20.69
CA SER A 107 -2.73 20.92 20.65
C SER A 107 -2.62 21.90 19.47
N LEU A 108 -1.40 22.21 19.06
CA LEU A 108 -1.08 23.03 17.90
C LEU A 108 -0.14 22.24 17.00
N LEU A 109 -0.54 22.01 15.76
CA LEU A 109 0.30 21.36 14.76
C LEU A 109 1.42 22.33 14.32
N PRO A 110 2.66 21.84 14.20
CA PRO A 110 3.76 22.66 13.71
C PRO A 110 3.58 22.98 12.22
N ILE A 111 4.19 24.07 11.77
CA ILE A 111 4.25 24.39 10.34
C ILE A 111 5.56 23.85 9.79
N LEU A 112 5.46 22.95 8.82
CA LEU A 112 6.59 22.32 8.15
C LEU A 112 6.64 22.79 6.70
N PHE A 113 7.84 23.06 6.20
CA PHE A 113 8.06 23.58 4.86
C PHE A 113 8.87 22.62 3.99
N LEU A 114 8.44 22.46 2.74
CA LEU A 114 9.18 21.77 1.68
C LEU A 114 9.24 22.68 0.46
N GLY A 115 10.45 23.00 -0.01
CA GLY A 115 10.60 23.88 -1.17
C GLY A 115 10.09 25.33 -0.98
N GLY A 116 9.75 25.74 0.25
CA GLY A 116 9.13 27.04 0.54
C GLY A 116 7.60 26.97 0.67
N GLU A 117 6.98 25.83 0.37
CA GLU A 117 5.55 25.59 0.56
C GLU A 117 5.29 24.94 1.93
N ALA A 118 4.23 25.39 2.61
CA ALA A 118 3.77 24.77 3.85
C ALA A 118 3.05 23.46 3.56
N LEU A 119 3.48 22.37 4.22
CA LEU A 119 2.90 21.05 4.01
C LEU A 119 1.55 20.90 4.73
N SER A 120 0.63 20.23 4.06
CA SER A 120 -0.68 19.87 4.64
C SER A 120 -0.58 18.64 5.55
N PHE A 121 -1.29 18.67 6.68
CA PHE A 121 -1.41 17.52 7.56
C PHE A 121 -2.56 16.62 7.11
N ARG A 122 -2.31 15.31 7.08
CA ARG A 122 -3.32 14.30 6.76
C ARG A 122 -3.38 13.27 7.87
N HIS A 123 -4.60 12.90 8.25
CA HIS A 123 -4.86 11.85 9.21
C HIS A 123 -5.01 10.48 8.56
N SER A 124 -5.26 10.41 7.24
CA SER A 124 -5.30 9.18 6.47
C SER A 124 -4.65 9.33 5.11
N VAL A 125 -3.82 8.35 4.75
CA VAL A 125 -2.94 8.40 3.58
C VAL A 125 -2.74 7.00 3.00
N CYS A 126 -2.45 6.92 1.70
CA CYS A 126 -2.00 5.71 1.04
C CYS A 126 -0.49 5.82 0.80
N TYR A 127 0.28 4.84 1.26
CA TYR A 127 1.71 4.73 0.98
C TYR A 127 1.98 3.32 0.47
N VAL A 128 2.49 3.20 -0.77
CA VAL A 128 2.81 1.91 -1.42
C VAL A 128 1.64 0.91 -1.34
N GLY A 129 0.42 1.41 -1.51
CA GLY A 129 -0.81 0.60 -1.49
C GLY A 129 -1.35 0.22 -0.10
N ALA A 130 -0.67 0.60 0.99
CA ALA A 130 -1.15 0.46 2.35
C ALA A 130 -1.82 1.76 2.83
N HIS A 131 -3.05 1.65 3.32
CA HIS A 131 -3.78 2.81 3.83
C HIS A 131 -3.66 2.93 5.35
N LEU A 132 -3.01 4.00 5.79
CA LEU A 132 -2.76 4.32 7.18
C LEU A 132 -3.77 5.37 7.67
N GLN A 133 -4.13 5.30 8.96
CA GLN A 133 -4.95 6.29 9.63
C GLN A 133 -4.48 6.52 11.06
N SER A 134 -3.88 7.68 11.34
CA SER A 134 -3.21 7.95 12.62
C SER A 134 -4.16 8.31 13.75
N THR A 135 -5.33 8.84 13.42
CA THR A 135 -6.36 9.24 14.40
C THR A 135 -7.23 8.08 14.86
N HIS A 136 -7.02 6.88 14.32
CA HIS A 136 -7.82 5.70 14.63
C HIS A 136 -7.04 4.71 15.48
N ARG A 137 -7.70 4.06 16.45
CA ARG A 137 -7.09 3.07 17.35
C ARG A 137 -6.37 1.94 16.61
N HIS A 138 -6.94 1.52 15.48
CA HIS A 138 -6.33 0.57 14.56
C HIS A 138 -5.76 1.32 13.37
N LEU A 139 -4.42 1.40 13.29
CA LEU A 139 -3.70 2.18 12.29
C LEU A 139 -4.09 1.84 10.85
N LEU A 140 -4.37 0.56 10.58
CA LEU A 140 -4.70 0.04 9.25
C LEU A 140 -6.21 -0.07 9.01
N ALA A 141 -7.07 0.54 9.84
CA ALA A 141 -8.52 0.46 9.64
C ALA A 141 -8.96 1.01 8.28
N ALA A 142 -8.37 2.12 7.83
CA ALA A 142 -8.61 2.66 6.49
C ALA A 142 -8.31 1.63 5.39
N HIS A 143 -7.26 0.80 5.56
CA HIS A 143 -6.93 -0.27 4.62
C HIS A 143 -8.05 -1.31 4.50
N PHE A 144 -8.62 -1.75 5.62
CA PHE A 144 -9.78 -2.66 5.57
C PHE A 144 -10.98 -2.04 4.85
N THR A 145 -11.26 -0.74 5.07
CA THR A 145 -12.38 -0.06 4.39
C THR A 145 -12.17 0.07 2.89
N VAL A 146 -10.97 0.46 2.46
CA VAL A 146 -10.65 0.59 1.03
C VAL A 146 -10.68 -0.78 0.35
N LYS A 147 -10.08 -1.80 0.97
CA LYS A 147 -10.10 -3.15 0.39
C LYS A 147 -11.47 -3.79 0.41
N ARG A 148 -12.32 -3.50 1.40
CA ARG A 148 -13.74 -3.84 1.36
C ARG A 148 -14.38 -3.26 0.09
N ASP A 149 -14.21 -1.97 -0.18
CA ASP A 149 -14.87 -1.30 -1.30
C ASP A 149 -14.34 -1.77 -2.66
N SER A 150 -13.02 -1.99 -2.79
CA SER A 150 -12.43 -2.60 -3.99
C SER A 150 -12.97 -4.02 -4.20
N THR A 151 -13.04 -4.83 -3.13
CA THR A 151 -13.54 -6.19 -3.23
C THR A 151 -15.02 -6.23 -3.59
N PHE A 152 -15.83 -5.33 -3.01
CA PHE A 152 -17.24 -5.20 -3.33
C PHE A 152 -17.45 -4.82 -4.79
N THR A 153 -16.67 -3.85 -5.29
CA THR A 153 -16.71 -3.42 -6.70
C THR A 153 -16.32 -4.57 -7.64
N ALA A 154 -15.22 -5.27 -7.36
CA ALA A 154 -14.79 -6.41 -8.17
C ALA A 154 -15.79 -7.57 -8.15
N ALA A 155 -16.31 -7.92 -6.97
CA ALA A 155 -17.35 -8.94 -6.81
C ALA A 155 -18.63 -8.55 -7.55
N GLY A 156 -19.04 -7.28 -7.47
CA GLY A 156 -20.17 -6.73 -8.20
C GLY A 156 -19.97 -6.76 -9.71
N GLY A 157 -18.75 -6.50 -10.20
CA GLY A 157 -18.40 -6.64 -11.61
C GLY A 157 -18.61 -8.06 -12.11
N ILE A 158 -18.07 -9.06 -11.42
CA ILE A 158 -18.23 -10.48 -11.79
C ILE A 158 -19.70 -10.90 -11.73
N ALA A 159 -20.38 -10.57 -10.63
CA ALA A 159 -21.77 -10.99 -10.40
C ALA A 159 -22.81 -10.15 -11.16
N GLY A 160 -22.36 -9.07 -11.80
CA GLY A 160 -23.12 -8.19 -12.70
C GLY A 160 -22.87 -8.47 -14.18
N CYS A 161 -21.92 -9.36 -14.52
CA CYS A 161 -21.70 -9.83 -15.89
C CYS A 161 -22.95 -10.46 -16.53
N ASP A 162 -23.95 -10.83 -15.73
CA ASP A 162 -25.28 -11.28 -16.20
C ASP A 162 -25.92 -10.27 -17.18
N LEU A 163 -25.60 -8.98 -17.08
CA LEU A 163 -26.08 -7.96 -18.04
C LEU A 163 -25.38 -8.04 -19.40
N LEU A 164 -24.16 -8.60 -19.44
CA LEU A 164 -23.31 -8.70 -20.63
C LEU A 164 -23.43 -10.07 -21.32
N ILE A 165 -23.66 -11.13 -20.54
CA ILE A 165 -23.72 -12.53 -21.02
C ILE A 165 -25.17 -12.91 -21.45
N GLY A 166 -26.13 -11.99 -21.30
CA GLY A 166 -27.56 -12.26 -21.43
C GLY A 166 -28.14 -12.80 -20.12
N HIS A 167 -29.47 -12.93 -20.00
CA HIS A 167 -30.24 -13.26 -18.78
C HIS A 167 -29.80 -14.52 -17.98
N GLN A 168 -28.71 -15.18 -18.35
CA GLN A 168 -28.08 -16.27 -17.63
C GLN A 168 -27.03 -15.75 -16.65
N ARG A 169 -27.01 -16.35 -15.47
CA ARG A 169 -25.96 -16.10 -14.47
C ARG A 169 -24.62 -16.59 -14.99
N LEU A 170 -23.54 -15.91 -14.60
CA LEU A 170 -22.20 -16.44 -14.83
C LEU A 170 -22.07 -17.86 -14.22
N ASN A 171 -21.58 -18.80 -15.02
CA ASN A 171 -21.43 -20.20 -14.60
C ASN A 171 -20.53 -20.29 -13.34
N PRO A 172 -20.97 -20.94 -12.24
CA PRO A 172 -20.23 -20.96 -10.98
C PRO A 172 -18.75 -21.35 -11.06
N PRO A 173 -18.30 -22.33 -11.88
CA PRO A 173 -16.88 -22.64 -12.05
C PRO A 173 -16.07 -21.48 -12.63
N ILE A 174 -16.64 -20.70 -13.55
CA ILE A 174 -15.98 -19.52 -14.15
C ILE A 174 -15.90 -18.41 -13.10
N ALA A 175 -17.00 -18.13 -12.39
CA ALA A 175 -17.01 -17.17 -11.30
C ALA A 175 -15.97 -17.53 -10.20
N LYS A 176 -15.88 -18.81 -9.85
CA LYS A 176 -14.85 -19.35 -8.94
C LYS A 176 -13.43 -19.14 -9.49
N GLN A 177 -13.21 -19.30 -10.79
CA GLN A 177 -11.90 -19.06 -11.41
C GLN A 177 -11.49 -17.58 -11.37
N LEU A 178 -12.46 -16.67 -11.52
CA LEU A 178 -12.23 -15.23 -11.45
C LEU A 178 -12.01 -14.72 -10.01
N TYR A 179 -12.59 -15.40 -9.01
CA TYR A 179 -12.54 -14.97 -7.61
C TYR A 179 -11.10 -14.75 -7.10
N PRO A 180 -10.13 -15.68 -7.24
CA PRO A 180 -8.75 -15.46 -6.78
C PRO A 180 -8.10 -14.22 -7.39
N ALA A 181 -8.31 -13.99 -8.70
CA ALA A 181 -7.61 -12.96 -9.46
C ALA A 181 -8.18 -11.55 -9.21
N LEU A 182 -9.49 -11.44 -9.02
CA LEU A 182 -10.19 -10.14 -8.99
C LEU A 182 -10.75 -9.77 -7.62
N VAL A 183 -11.13 -10.75 -6.80
CA VAL A 183 -11.82 -10.52 -5.51
C VAL A 183 -10.87 -10.81 -4.36
N ASP A 184 -10.30 -12.01 -4.33
CA ASP A 184 -9.43 -12.48 -3.27
C ASP A 184 -8.14 -11.64 -3.15
N CYS A 185 -7.59 -11.19 -4.28
CA CYS A 185 -6.41 -10.35 -4.33
C CYS A 185 -6.56 -9.07 -3.48
N HIS A 186 -7.77 -8.50 -3.42
CA HIS A 186 -8.08 -7.36 -2.56
C HIS A 186 -8.26 -7.78 -1.09
N HIS A 187 -8.93 -8.91 -0.85
CA HIS A 187 -9.13 -9.46 0.49
C HIS A 187 -7.83 -9.82 1.22
N ILE A 188 -6.82 -10.31 0.51
CA ILE A 188 -5.53 -10.70 1.10
C ILE A 188 -4.48 -9.59 1.03
N ASN A 189 -4.77 -8.49 0.35
CA ASN A 189 -3.82 -7.39 0.15
C ASN A 189 -3.32 -6.85 1.50
N GLY A 190 -2.01 -6.91 1.72
CA GLY A 190 -1.36 -6.41 2.94
C GLY A 190 -1.75 -7.17 4.22
N CYS A 191 -2.31 -8.38 4.14
CA CYS A 191 -2.69 -9.14 5.35
C CYS A 191 -1.50 -9.53 6.24
N GLU A 192 -0.29 -9.56 5.67
CA GLU A 192 0.97 -9.83 6.34
C GLU A 192 1.38 -8.74 7.34
N ILE A 193 1.02 -7.48 7.04
CA ILE A 193 1.25 -6.31 7.89
C ILE A 193 -0.02 -5.90 8.66
N ALA A 194 -1.19 -6.10 8.05
CA ALA A 194 -2.50 -5.76 8.61
C ALA A 194 -3.10 -6.98 9.32
N ILE A 195 -2.43 -7.45 10.37
CA ILE A 195 -2.89 -8.61 11.15
C ILE A 195 -4.30 -8.37 11.69
N ASP A 196 -5.15 -9.39 11.59
CA ASP A 196 -6.57 -9.34 11.94
C ASP A 196 -6.78 -9.29 13.46
N THR A 197 -6.48 -8.14 14.08
CA THR A 197 -6.61 -7.92 15.53
C THR A 197 -8.03 -7.52 15.96
N ASN A 198 -8.84 -7.01 15.02
CA ASN A 198 -10.19 -6.52 15.29
C ASN A 198 -11.25 -7.35 14.55
N ALA A 199 -12.15 -7.97 15.31
CA ALA A 199 -13.20 -8.83 14.76
C ALA A 199 -14.19 -8.09 13.85
N HIS A 200 -14.48 -6.81 14.13
CA HIS A 200 -15.38 -5.99 13.31
C HIS A 200 -14.76 -5.69 11.94
N LEU A 201 -13.49 -5.25 11.89
CA LEU A 201 -12.79 -4.99 10.62
C LEU A 201 -12.72 -6.24 9.73
N LEU A 202 -12.42 -7.40 10.33
CA LEU A 202 -12.41 -8.66 9.62
C LEU A 202 -13.83 -9.09 9.16
N SER A 203 -14.86 -8.84 9.98
CA SER A 203 -16.25 -9.14 9.64
C SER A 203 -16.69 -8.41 8.36
N MET A 204 -16.24 -7.16 8.17
CA MET A 204 -16.55 -6.39 6.95
C MET A 204 -16.06 -7.09 5.67
N LEU A 205 -14.86 -7.69 5.71
CA LEU A 205 -14.34 -8.45 4.57
C LEU A 205 -15.05 -9.80 4.42
N LYS A 206 -15.29 -10.51 5.54
CA LYS A 206 -16.04 -11.79 5.56
C LYS A 206 -17.41 -11.65 4.91
N GLN A 207 -18.13 -10.56 5.19
CA GLN A 207 -19.46 -10.32 4.62
C GLN A 207 -19.44 -10.27 3.09
N ILE A 208 -18.42 -9.68 2.47
CA ILE A 208 -18.30 -9.63 1.01
C ILE A 208 -17.99 -11.01 0.44
N GLN A 209 -17.08 -11.75 1.09
CA GLN A 209 -16.77 -13.12 0.66
C GLN A 209 -18.05 -13.97 0.66
N LEU A 210 -18.81 -13.94 1.76
CA LEU A 210 -20.07 -14.69 1.88
C LEU A 210 -21.11 -14.25 0.85
N LEU A 211 -21.25 -12.94 0.64
CA LEU A 211 -22.15 -12.40 -0.38
C LEU A 211 -21.81 -12.92 -1.78
N PHE A 212 -20.52 -12.91 -2.14
CA PHE A 212 -20.04 -13.42 -3.41
C PHE A 212 -20.33 -14.92 -3.57
N LEU A 213 -20.02 -15.73 -2.55
CA LEU A 213 -20.25 -17.19 -2.59
C LEU A 213 -21.74 -17.53 -2.72
N CYS A 214 -22.61 -16.85 -1.95
CA CYS A 214 -24.05 -17.03 -2.07
C CYS A 214 -24.53 -16.66 -3.48
N ARG A 215 -24.08 -15.52 -4.02
CA ARG A 215 -24.50 -15.07 -5.35
C ARG A 215 -24.01 -15.98 -6.46
N MET A 216 -22.76 -16.44 -6.37
CA MET A 216 -22.17 -17.41 -7.29
C MET A 216 -22.97 -18.71 -7.34
N LEU A 217 -23.45 -19.21 -6.19
CA LEU A 217 -24.24 -20.44 -6.12
C LEU A 217 -25.76 -20.22 -6.30
N GLY A 218 -26.20 -18.97 -6.45
CA GLY A 218 -27.62 -18.65 -6.54
C GLY A 218 -28.41 -18.83 -5.24
N LEU A 219 -27.73 -18.79 -4.11
CA LEU A 219 -28.30 -18.98 -2.76
C LEU A 219 -28.71 -17.67 -2.11
N SER A 220 -29.60 -17.76 -1.12
CA SER A 220 -30.01 -16.62 -0.30
C SER A 220 -28.89 -16.17 0.64
N ARG A 221 -29.01 -14.94 1.19
CA ARG A 221 -28.08 -14.43 2.22
C ARG A 221 -28.21 -15.14 3.57
N CYS A 222 -29.33 -15.85 3.80
CA CYS A 222 -29.61 -16.57 5.04
C CYS A 222 -29.22 -18.05 4.99
N SER A 223 -28.56 -18.48 3.90
CA SER A 223 -28.14 -19.87 3.73
C SER A 223 -27.06 -20.26 4.72
N ILE A 224 -27.01 -21.55 5.08
CA ILE A 224 -26.01 -22.11 6.00
C ILE A 224 -24.62 -21.86 5.41
N LEU A 225 -23.71 -21.33 6.23
CA LEU A 225 -22.39 -20.85 5.77
C LEU A 225 -21.40 -21.97 5.49
N ALA A 226 -21.38 -23.03 6.32
CA ALA A 226 -20.38 -24.09 6.22
C ALA A 226 -20.37 -24.80 4.85
N PRO A 227 -21.53 -25.17 4.26
CA PRO A 227 -21.58 -25.75 2.91
C PRO A 227 -21.00 -24.84 1.81
N LEU A 228 -21.04 -23.52 1.97
CA LEU A 228 -20.52 -22.61 0.94
C LEU A 228 -19.04 -22.87 0.69
N PHE A 229 -18.25 -23.02 1.73
CA PHE A 229 -16.80 -23.22 1.60
C PHE A 229 -16.46 -24.64 1.16
N THR A 230 -17.18 -25.67 1.62
CA THR A 230 -16.91 -27.06 1.23
C THR A 230 -17.30 -27.34 -0.21
N VAL A 231 -18.44 -26.82 -0.68
CA VAL A 231 -18.90 -26.99 -2.07
C VAL A 231 -18.02 -26.20 -3.04
N THR A 232 -17.65 -24.97 -2.68
CA THR A 232 -16.85 -24.13 -3.57
C THR A 232 -15.36 -24.43 -3.50
N GLY A 233 -14.86 -25.04 -2.42
CA GLY A 233 -13.43 -25.22 -2.17
C GLY A 233 -12.67 -23.90 -1.96
N ILE A 234 -13.39 -22.78 -1.77
CA ILE A 234 -12.79 -21.49 -1.43
C ILE A 234 -12.54 -21.46 0.07
N MET A 235 -11.36 -21.01 0.47
CA MET A 235 -10.98 -20.92 1.88
C MET A 235 -11.64 -19.70 2.55
N PRO A 236 -12.15 -19.82 3.79
CA PRO A 236 -12.58 -18.68 4.57
C PRO A 236 -11.48 -17.64 4.70
N ILE A 237 -11.82 -16.37 4.48
CA ILE A 237 -10.84 -15.27 4.41
C ILE A 237 -9.97 -15.16 5.67
N HIS A 238 -10.54 -15.37 6.85
CA HIS A 238 -9.79 -15.37 8.11
C HIS A 238 -8.67 -16.40 8.09
N THR A 239 -9.00 -17.66 7.76
CA THR A 239 -8.02 -18.75 7.71
C THR A 239 -6.94 -18.46 6.66
N ARG A 240 -7.36 -17.95 5.51
CA ARG A 240 -6.44 -17.62 4.41
C ARG A 240 -5.45 -16.51 4.79
N ARG A 241 -5.94 -15.42 5.39
CA ARG A 241 -5.10 -14.31 5.85
C ARG A 241 -4.15 -14.72 6.96
N VAL A 242 -4.60 -15.54 7.92
CA VAL A 242 -3.75 -16.10 8.98
C VAL A 242 -2.62 -16.96 8.38
N ILE A 243 -2.93 -17.83 7.42
CA ILE A 243 -1.90 -18.66 6.76
C ILE A 243 -0.85 -17.76 6.08
N LEU A 244 -1.26 -16.75 5.33
CA LEU A 244 -0.34 -15.83 4.66
C LEU A 244 0.52 -15.05 5.65
N ALA A 245 -0.07 -14.52 6.71
CA ALA A 245 0.66 -13.85 7.78
C ALA A 245 1.68 -14.77 8.47
N LEU A 246 1.32 -16.04 8.72
CA LEU A 246 2.24 -17.03 9.28
C LEU A 246 3.37 -17.39 8.31
N CYS A 247 3.08 -17.54 7.01
CA CYS A 247 4.10 -17.75 6.00
C CYS A 247 5.09 -16.57 5.94
N TYR A 248 4.58 -15.34 6.03
CA TYR A 248 5.41 -14.14 6.09
C TYR A 248 6.25 -14.08 7.37
N LEU A 249 5.68 -14.43 8.53
CA LEU A 249 6.43 -14.52 9.79
C LEU A 249 7.57 -15.55 9.68
N ILE A 250 7.32 -16.73 9.13
CA ILE A 250 8.35 -17.74 8.89
C ILE A 250 9.45 -17.20 7.97
N TYR A 251 9.09 -16.43 6.95
CA TYR A 251 10.06 -15.74 6.11
C TYR A 251 10.89 -14.74 6.90
N LEU A 252 10.27 -13.88 7.71
CA LEU A 252 10.97 -12.89 8.53
C LEU A 252 11.96 -13.54 9.52
N LEU A 253 11.58 -14.65 10.15
CA LEU A 253 12.44 -15.39 11.08
C LEU A 253 13.67 -16.03 10.41
N LYS A 254 13.67 -16.19 9.08
CA LYS A 254 14.80 -16.74 8.31
C LYS A 254 15.74 -15.66 7.76
N LEU A 255 15.37 -14.39 7.87
CA LEU A 255 16.22 -13.29 7.40
C LEU A 255 17.45 -13.12 8.30
N GLY A 256 18.52 -12.60 7.72
CA GLY A 256 19.73 -12.25 8.46
C GLY A 256 19.52 -11.06 9.39
N PRO A 257 20.39 -10.89 10.40
CA PRO A 257 20.23 -9.85 11.43
C PRO A 257 20.30 -8.42 10.87
N GLU A 258 20.99 -8.21 9.75
CA GLU A 258 21.12 -6.90 9.09
C GLU A 258 19.84 -6.43 8.36
N HIS A 259 18.84 -7.31 8.20
CA HIS A 259 17.67 -6.98 7.39
C HIS A 259 16.67 -6.12 8.19
N TYR A 260 16.27 -4.95 7.67
CA TYR A 260 15.37 -4.04 8.39
C TYR A 260 14.07 -4.69 8.88
N THR A 261 13.47 -5.59 8.08
CA THR A 261 12.25 -6.30 8.49
C THR A 261 12.49 -7.33 9.60
N TYR A 262 13.70 -7.90 9.70
CA TYR A 262 14.08 -8.74 10.83
C TYR A 262 14.23 -7.89 12.08
N LEU A 263 14.95 -6.76 11.99
CA LEU A 263 15.11 -5.83 13.11
C LEU A 263 13.76 -5.28 13.60
N ALA A 264 12.85 -4.94 12.70
CA ALA A 264 11.49 -4.52 13.05
C ALA A 264 10.69 -5.62 13.77
N LEU A 265 10.91 -6.89 13.41
CA LEU A 265 10.28 -8.01 14.11
C LEU A 265 10.88 -8.19 15.52
N GLN A 266 12.20 -8.11 15.65
CA GLN A 266 12.88 -8.22 16.95
C GLN A 266 12.48 -7.09 17.90
N GLU A 267 12.38 -5.85 17.39
CA GLU A 267 11.92 -4.72 18.19
C GLU A 267 10.49 -4.94 18.73
N ASN A 268 9.60 -5.52 17.92
CA ASN A 268 8.26 -5.88 18.37
C ASN A 268 8.24 -6.94 19.49
N PHE A 269 9.27 -7.79 19.62
CA PHE A 269 9.38 -8.73 20.73
C PHE A 269 9.90 -8.09 22.02
N ASN A 270 10.50 -6.90 21.92
CA ASN A 270 11.04 -6.16 23.06
C ASN A 270 10.03 -5.17 23.68
N LEU A 271 8.91 -4.88 22.99
CA LEU A 271 7.80 -4.05 23.46
C LEU A 271 6.93 -4.76 24.52
#